data_AF-A0A7C6AXZ3-F1
#
_entry.id   AF-A0A7C6AXZ3-F1
#
_cell.length_a   1.000
_cell.length_b   1.000
_cell.length_c   1.000
_cell.angle_alpha   90.00
_cell.angle_beta   90.00
_cell.angle_gamma   90.00
#
_symmetry.space_group_name_H-M   'P 1'
#
loop_
_entity.id
_entity.type
_entity.pdbx_description
1 polymer ?
#
loop_
_entity_poly.entity_id
_entity_poly.type
_entity_poly.pdbx_seq_one_letter_code
_entity_poly.pdbx_strand_id
1 'polypeptide(L)'
;MNWILRQDKKTSRRLLAIGRLIVFVSLCQVWSSVVVSAQESPMTNVLRSLPSGGRAEQSAMGESGSGPSQEAIEKARPEPSTLEAISPSNLAMTPEAIQLRIQRVRSDPELAEAVKSQVVAAYERAIQELAAAEKFRLQAEQFRQRREAIGEEVKKLESELAAVGTASFLPATETMTLEEVQAAAAEAEKQLNLARSERDAIDAEVAKRNAARQTASQRAEVAQKRLDAARDAQAAAPDPAQPPEVNESLRVLSQAEMESARWELEAIKEELAYYDKADESLLPLRRRLAAQQLRAAETLWTQWQQIVAQRREATAVHRAEQARARVAQLPEPLRDLAEEVEKKAAEIAELTNRVNQTHVQLATAKQQLEDLQQQFKTTRDRMEMVGMTGALGLWLRAQRSKLPETHTLWQRIRKRQEDIRTTQWTLLELSDAHTQVPPLEEEVSRWRTRLLPRIDKDHPEWETNLREMLNEKFGLLDEEIQLHSRWLNDLVDLD
;
A
#
# COMPACT_ATOMS: atom_id res chain seq x y z
N MET A 1 3.31 -45.18 36.88
CA MET A 1 2.34 -45.09 35.76
C MET A 1 1.25 -44.02 35.96
N ASN A 2 1.52 -42.93 36.70
CA ASN A 2 0.57 -41.82 36.89
C ASN A 2 1.23 -40.42 36.82
N TRP A 3 2.40 -40.34 36.19
CA TRP A 3 3.19 -39.10 36.09
C TRP A 3 3.35 -38.58 34.64
N ILE A 4 2.85 -39.33 33.64
CA ILE A 4 2.99 -39.00 32.21
C ILE A 4 1.75 -38.25 31.66
N LEU A 5 0.63 -38.22 32.39
CA LEU A 5 -0.63 -37.61 31.93
C LEU A 5 -0.86 -36.14 32.35
N ARG A 6 0.13 -35.47 32.97
CA ARG A 6 -0.02 -34.08 33.45
C ARG A 6 0.75 -33.02 32.65
N GLN A 7 1.60 -33.39 31.70
CA GLN A 7 2.30 -32.41 30.86
C GLN A 7 1.53 -31.97 29.61
N ASP A 8 0.50 -32.72 29.19
CA ASP A 8 -0.13 -32.51 27.88
C ASP A 8 -1.24 -31.43 27.85
N LYS A 9 -1.67 -30.92 29.01
CA LYS A 9 -2.69 -29.85 29.10
C LYS A 9 -2.13 -28.43 29.06
N LYS A 10 -0.81 -28.24 29.22
CA LYS A 10 -0.17 -26.91 29.19
C LYS A 10 0.29 -26.50 27.78
N THR A 11 0.57 -27.44 26.90
CA THR A 11 0.96 -27.23 25.50
C THR A 11 -0.25 -26.93 24.61
N SER A 12 -1.38 -27.63 24.80
CA SER A 12 -2.62 -27.37 24.04
C SER A 12 -3.26 -26.00 24.31
N ARG A 13 -3.00 -25.35 25.46
CA ARG A 13 -3.49 -23.99 25.74
C ARG A 13 -2.63 -22.88 25.14
N ARG A 14 -1.40 -23.16 24.68
CA ARG A 14 -0.52 -22.18 24.03
C ARG A 14 -0.69 -22.15 22.51
N LEU A 15 -1.06 -23.26 21.89
CA LEU A 15 -1.35 -23.31 20.44
C LEU A 15 -2.69 -22.65 20.06
N LEU A 16 -3.67 -22.60 20.97
CA LEU A 16 -4.94 -21.88 20.74
C LEU A 16 -4.85 -20.35 20.87
N ALA A 17 -3.74 -19.81 21.39
CA ALA A 17 -3.54 -18.37 21.52
C ALA A 17 -2.94 -17.74 20.24
N ILE A 18 -2.22 -18.53 19.43
CA ILE A 18 -1.58 -18.06 18.19
C ILE A 18 -2.60 -18.04 17.03
N GLY A 19 -3.57 -18.95 17.01
CA GLY A 19 -4.65 -18.97 16.02
C GLY A 19 -5.73 -17.89 16.18
N ARG A 20 -5.68 -17.07 17.23
CA ARG A 20 -6.67 -15.99 17.48
C ARG A 20 -6.17 -14.58 17.14
N LEU A 21 -4.89 -14.41 16.79
CA LEU A 21 -4.37 -13.12 16.33
C LEU A 21 -4.51 -12.92 14.80
N ILE A 22 -4.83 -13.98 14.05
CA ILE A 22 -4.87 -13.98 12.57
C ILE A 22 -6.27 -13.65 12.01
N VAL A 23 -7.30 -13.47 12.84
CA VAL A 23 -8.69 -13.23 12.37
C VAL A 23 -9.12 -11.75 12.43
N PHE A 24 -8.27 -10.81 12.88
CA PHE A 24 -8.72 -9.43 13.14
C PHE A 24 -8.26 -8.33 12.15
N VAL A 25 -7.75 -8.67 10.96
CA VAL A 25 -7.35 -7.67 9.93
C VAL A 25 -8.15 -7.78 8.62
N SER A 26 -9.27 -8.52 8.58
CA SER A 26 -10.19 -8.52 7.42
C SER A 26 -11.43 -7.68 7.68
N LEU A 27 -11.29 -6.35 7.66
CA LEU A 27 -12.42 -5.42 7.49
C LEU A 27 -11.98 -4.00 7.13
N CYS A 28 -11.22 -3.86 6.03
CA CYS A 28 -11.00 -2.59 5.33
C CYS A 28 -10.80 -2.81 3.83
N GLN A 29 -11.71 -3.54 3.19
CA GLN A 29 -11.86 -3.54 1.73
C GLN A 29 -13.33 -3.45 1.35
N VAL A 30 -13.89 -2.26 1.53
CA VAL A 30 -14.94 -1.74 0.66
C VAL A 30 -14.58 -0.26 0.48
N TRP A 31 -14.81 0.29 -0.71
CA TRP A 31 -14.55 1.67 -1.16
C TRP A 31 -13.31 1.84 -2.03
N SER A 32 -13.41 1.35 -3.27
CA SER A 32 -12.89 2.05 -4.46
C SER A 32 -13.49 1.43 -5.71
N SER A 33 -14.57 2.02 -6.23
CA SER A 33 -15.03 1.88 -7.62
C SER A 33 -16.06 2.97 -7.93
N VAL A 34 -15.60 4.21 -8.11
CA VAL A 34 -16.25 5.17 -9.01
C VAL A 34 -15.12 5.89 -9.74
N VAL A 35 -14.77 5.35 -10.91
CA VAL A 35 -13.97 6.03 -11.93
C VAL A 35 -14.92 6.99 -12.64
N VAL A 36 -14.78 8.29 -12.41
CA VAL A 36 -15.35 9.31 -13.30
C VAL A 36 -14.26 9.76 -14.24
N SER A 37 -14.48 9.48 -15.51
CA SER A 37 -13.73 9.98 -16.66
C SER A 37 -13.75 11.51 -16.66
N ALA A 38 -12.57 12.13 -16.56
CA ALA A 38 -12.37 13.55 -16.84
C ALA A 38 -12.03 13.70 -18.32
N GLN A 39 -12.91 14.37 -19.06
CA GLN A 39 -12.69 14.76 -20.44
C GLN A 39 -12.25 16.23 -20.45
N GLU A 40 -11.01 16.47 -20.84
CA GLU A 40 -10.42 17.79 -21.03
C GLU A 40 -11.03 18.50 -22.24
N SER A 41 -11.18 19.83 -22.15
CA SER A 41 -11.05 20.75 -23.28
C SER A 41 -10.83 22.20 -22.83
N PRO A 42 -10.22 23.04 -23.68
CA PRO A 42 -9.28 24.09 -23.27
C PRO A 42 -9.87 25.49 -23.39
N MET A 43 -9.34 26.45 -22.63
CA MET A 43 -9.47 27.87 -22.95
C MET A 43 -8.16 28.62 -22.67
N THR A 44 -7.78 29.35 -23.71
CA THR A 44 -6.64 30.23 -23.94
C THR A 44 -6.70 31.56 -23.18
N ASN A 45 -5.51 32.07 -22.84
CA ASN A 45 -5.01 33.46 -22.84
C ASN A 45 -5.98 34.64 -22.63
N VAL A 46 -5.60 35.60 -21.76
CA VAL A 46 -5.22 37.00 -22.12
C VAL A 46 -4.79 37.82 -20.87
N LEU A 47 -3.61 38.45 -21.03
CA LEU A 47 -3.00 39.65 -20.45
C LEU A 47 -3.79 40.55 -19.45
N ARG A 48 -3.10 41.04 -18.40
CA ARG A 48 -2.48 42.41 -18.28
C ARG A 48 -2.63 43.10 -16.91
N SER A 49 -1.51 43.66 -16.45
CA SER A 49 -1.29 44.93 -15.68
C SER A 49 -1.71 45.10 -14.21
N LEU A 50 -0.67 45.28 -13.38
CA LEU A 50 -0.48 46.17 -12.20
C LEU A 50 -1.01 47.63 -12.44
N PRO A 51 -1.21 48.52 -11.43
CA PRO A 51 -0.31 48.70 -10.27
C PRO A 51 -0.87 49.21 -8.91
N SER A 52 0.03 49.12 -7.93
CA SER A 52 0.34 50.00 -6.78
C SER A 52 -0.72 50.89 -6.12
N GLY A 53 -0.67 50.87 -4.78
CA GLY A 53 -0.62 52.10 -3.99
C GLY A 53 -1.52 52.13 -2.75
N GLY A 54 -0.99 52.64 -1.63
CA GLY A 54 -1.82 53.39 -0.68
C GLY A 54 -1.99 52.82 0.72
N ARG A 55 -0.93 52.97 1.51
CA ARG A 55 -0.89 53.09 2.98
C ARG A 55 -1.93 54.09 3.53
N ALA A 56 -2.61 53.76 4.62
CA ALA A 56 -3.00 54.71 5.68
C ALA A 56 -3.43 53.99 6.96
N GLU A 57 -2.69 54.27 8.03
CA GLU A 57 -3.06 54.07 9.43
C GLU A 57 -4.19 55.04 9.82
N GLN A 58 -5.08 54.65 10.75
CA GLN A 58 -5.46 55.52 11.87
C GLN A 58 -6.29 54.79 12.93
N SER A 59 -5.82 54.99 14.16
CA SER A 59 -6.37 54.62 15.46
C SER A 59 -7.77 55.19 15.73
N ALA A 60 -8.53 54.52 16.62
CA ALA A 60 -9.20 55.20 17.73
C ALA A 60 -9.63 54.19 18.81
N MET A 61 -9.20 54.49 20.04
CA MET A 61 -9.69 53.95 21.30
C MET A 61 -11.08 54.52 21.65
N GLY A 62 -11.82 53.79 22.48
CA GLY A 62 -12.98 54.27 23.25
C GLY A 62 -13.67 53.07 23.91
N GLU A 63 -13.25 52.71 25.13
CA GLU A 63 -14.00 52.95 26.40
C GLU A 63 -15.38 52.29 26.43
N SER A 64 -15.52 51.18 27.17
CA SER A 64 -15.85 51.11 28.61
C SER A 64 -17.35 51.30 28.87
N GLY A 65 -18.00 50.28 29.42
CA GLY A 65 -19.42 50.30 29.73
C GLY A 65 -19.96 48.97 30.22
N SER A 66 -19.67 48.68 31.48
CA SER A 66 -20.25 47.67 32.37
C SER A 66 -21.71 47.24 32.13
N GLY A 67 -21.92 45.92 32.06
CA GLY A 67 -22.57 45.14 33.13
C GLY A 67 -24.11 45.13 33.23
N PRO A 68 -24.69 44.05 33.77
CA PRO A 68 -25.93 43.46 33.27
C PRO A 68 -27.11 43.56 34.24
N SER A 69 -28.34 43.45 33.72
CA SER A 69 -29.50 43.01 34.49
C SER A 69 -30.42 42.14 33.65
N GLN A 70 -30.51 40.88 34.06
CA GLN A 70 -31.58 39.93 33.74
C GLN A 70 -32.73 40.15 34.73
N GLU A 71 -33.98 40.15 34.27
CA GLU A 71 -35.17 39.68 34.98
C GLU A 71 -36.28 39.47 33.93
N ALA A 72 -36.61 38.21 33.64
CA ALA A 72 -37.77 37.47 34.17
C ALA A 72 -39.10 37.97 33.55
N ILE A 73 -39.53 37.36 32.43
CA ILE A 73 -40.60 36.35 32.36
C ILE A 73 -41.92 36.83 32.98
N GLU A 74 -42.82 37.32 32.14
CA GLU A 74 -44.26 37.15 32.38
C GLU A 74 -44.96 36.72 31.09
N LYS A 75 -45.76 35.67 31.24
CA LYS A 75 -46.21 34.73 30.21
C LYS A 75 -47.68 35.02 29.93
N ALA A 76 -47.97 35.85 28.93
CA ALA A 76 -49.33 36.10 28.47
C ALA A 76 -49.67 35.18 27.28
N ARG A 77 -50.67 34.34 27.48
CA ARG A 77 -51.33 33.49 26.49
C ARG A 77 -52.45 34.30 25.82
N PRO A 78 -52.58 34.30 24.49
CA PRO A 78 -53.88 34.52 23.87
C PRO A 78 -54.34 33.29 23.07
N GLU A 79 -55.64 33.06 23.16
CA GLU A 79 -56.44 32.11 22.38
C GLU A 79 -56.62 32.57 20.91
N PRO A 80 -57.11 31.68 20.03
CA PRO A 80 -56.74 31.66 18.62
C PRO A 80 -57.61 32.59 17.77
N SER A 81 -56.96 33.40 16.94
CA SER A 81 -57.62 34.12 15.84
C SER A 81 -57.16 33.56 14.50
N THR A 82 -58.10 32.86 13.86
CA THR A 82 -58.56 33.07 12.49
C THR A 82 -57.52 33.35 11.39
N LEU A 83 -57.32 32.33 10.54
CA LEU A 83 -57.08 32.41 9.09
C LEU A 83 -56.22 33.59 8.60
N GLU A 84 -54.89 33.43 8.65
CA GLU A 84 -54.00 34.11 7.71
C GLU A 84 -53.70 33.21 6.53
N ALA A 85 -53.99 33.75 5.35
CA ALA A 85 -53.71 33.18 4.06
C ALA A 85 -52.24 32.74 3.97
N ILE A 86 -52.03 31.50 3.54
CA ILE A 86 -50.73 30.94 3.19
C ILE A 86 -50.21 31.74 1.99
N SER A 87 -49.44 32.78 2.27
CA SER A 87 -48.52 33.35 1.29
C SER A 87 -47.50 32.26 0.95
N PRO A 88 -47.33 31.83 -0.31
CA PRO A 88 -46.42 30.73 -0.68
C PRO A 88 -44.92 31.08 -0.54
N SER A 89 -44.56 32.17 0.13
CA SER A 89 -43.23 32.80 0.09
C SER A 89 -42.17 32.17 1.00
N ASN A 90 -42.49 31.13 1.80
CA ASN A 90 -41.54 30.50 2.75
C ASN A 90 -41.62 28.96 2.77
N LEU A 91 -41.92 28.32 1.63
CA LEU A 91 -41.68 26.89 1.49
C LEU A 91 -40.17 26.65 1.46
N ALA A 92 -39.68 25.77 2.35
CA ALA A 92 -38.29 25.35 2.45
C ALA A 92 -37.71 25.04 1.06
N MET A 93 -36.50 25.55 0.81
CA MET A 93 -35.82 25.53 -0.48
C MET A 93 -35.23 24.14 -0.75
N THR A 94 -36.09 23.13 -0.88
CA THR A 94 -35.67 21.75 -1.15
C THR A 94 -35.67 21.46 -2.64
N PRO A 95 -34.83 20.53 -3.13
CA PRO A 95 -34.81 20.13 -4.54
C PRO A 95 -36.20 19.69 -5.04
N GLU A 96 -36.99 18.99 -4.22
CA GLU A 96 -38.34 18.52 -4.55
C GLU A 96 -39.32 19.70 -4.69
N ALA A 97 -39.20 20.70 -3.82
CA ALA A 97 -40.01 21.91 -3.90
C ALA A 97 -39.71 22.71 -5.18
N ILE A 98 -38.43 22.78 -5.59
CA ILE A 98 -38.02 23.45 -6.83
C ILE A 98 -38.49 22.65 -8.07
N GLN A 99 -38.41 21.32 -8.05
CA GLN A 99 -38.94 20.48 -9.14
C GLN A 99 -40.45 20.67 -9.34
N LEU A 100 -41.21 20.83 -8.24
CA LEU A 100 -42.63 21.10 -8.33
C LEU A 100 -42.92 22.49 -8.91
N ARG A 101 -42.07 23.49 -8.63
CA ARG A 101 -42.15 24.82 -9.28
C ARG A 101 -41.82 24.74 -10.77
N ILE A 102 -40.82 23.95 -11.18
CA ILE A 102 -40.53 23.69 -12.61
C ILE A 102 -41.75 23.11 -13.33
N GLN A 103 -42.44 22.13 -12.73
CA GLN A 103 -43.63 21.53 -13.33
C GLN A 103 -44.77 22.54 -13.49
N ARG A 104 -44.98 23.42 -12.50
CA ARG A 104 -45.97 24.50 -12.56
C ARG A 104 -45.67 25.47 -13.70
N VAL A 105 -44.43 25.97 -13.79
CA VAL A 105 -43.99 26.91 -14.85
C VAL A 105 -44.13 26.30 -16.24
N ARG A 106 -43.82 25.02 -16.42
CA ARG A 106 -43.99 24.32 -17.70
C ARG A 106 -45.46 24.16 -18.09
N SER A 107 -46.35 24.02 -17.11
CA SER A 107 -47.79 23.79 -17.33
C SER A 107 -48.59 25.09 -17.46
N ASP A 108 -47.98 26.25 -17.21
CA ASP A 108 -48.66 27.54 -17.25
C ASP A 108 -48.84 28.04 -18.70
N PRO A 109 -50.08 28.22 -19.19
CA PRO A 109 -50.33 28.70 -20.55
C PRO A 109 -50.11 30.21 -20.74
N GLU A 110 -50.02 31.00 -19.65
CA GLU A 110 -49.94 32.46 -19.72
C GLU A 110 -48.50 32.97 -19.91
N LEU A 111 -47.51 32.16 -19.58
CA LEU A 111 -46.09 32.48 -19.71
C LEU A 111 -45.57 32.28 -21.13
N ALA A 112 -44.82 33.26 -21.65
CA ALA A 112 -44.11 33.12 -22.92
C ALA A 112 -43.02 32.03 -22.83
N GLU A 113 -42.84 31.25 -23.90
CA GLU A 113 -41.88 30.13 -23.93
C GLU A 113 -40.43 30.54 -23.62
N ALA A 114 -40.03 31.74 -24.03
CA ALA A 114 -38.72 32.29 -23.68
C ALA A 114 -38.55 32.47 -22.16
N VAL A 115 -39.59 32.97 -21.47
CA VAL A 115 -39.58 33.17 -20.02
C VAL A 115 -39.57 31.83 -19.28
N LYS A 116 -40.39 30.86 -19.73
CA LYS A 116 -40.38 29.50 -19.17
C LYS A 116 -38.99 28.87 -19.23
N SER A 117 -38.33 28.98 -20.38
CA SER A 117 -36.99 28.42 -20.57
C SER A 117 -35.96 29.00 -19.59
N GLN A 118 -35.99 30.32 -19.37
CA GLN A 118 -35.11 31.01 -18.42
C GLN A 118 -35.36 30.60 -16.97
N VAL A 119 -36.63 30.58 -16.55
CA VAL A 119 -37.04 30.18 -15.18
C VAL A 119 -36.66 28.73 -14.91
N VAL A 120 -36.93 27.83 -15.87
CA VAL A 120 -36.58 26.41 -15.76
C VAL A 120 -35.06 26.22 -15.67
N ALA A 121 -34.27 26.91 -16.49
CA ALA A 121 -32.81 26.84 -16.43
C ALA A 121 -32.24 27.36 -15.09
N ALA A 122 -32.79 28.46 -14.55
CA ALA A 122 -32.40 28.98 -13.24
C ALA A 122 -32.71 27.98 -12.12
N TYR A 123 -33.88 27.35 -12.14
CA TYR A 123 -34.27 26.33 -11.17
C TYR A 123 -33.47 25.03 -11.29
N GLU A 124 -33.19 24.56 -12.50
CA GLU A 124 -32.34 23.38 -12.71
C GLU A 124 -30.92 23.62 -12.19
N ARG A 125 -30.36 24.81 -12.40
CA ARG A 125 -29.09 25.21 -11.82
C ARG A 125 -29.15 25.32 -10.29
N ALA A 126 -30.23 25.86 -9.73
CA ALA A 126 -30.42 25.91 -8.28
C ALA A 126 -30.42 24.50 -7.66
N ILE A 127 -31.07 23.52 -8.31
CA ILE A 127 -31.03 22.11 -7.86
C ILE A 127 -29.60 21.56 -7.87
N GLN A 128 -28.80 21.86 -8.90
CA GLN A 128 -27.40 21.43 -8.97
C GLN A 128 -26.56 22.04 -7.84
N GLU A 129 -26.79 23.32 -7.52
CA GLU A 129 -26.10 24.01 -6.43
C GLU A 129 -26.49 23.45 -5.05
N LEU A 130 -27.77 23.14 -4.82
CA LEU A 130 -28.20 22.45 -3.59
C LEU A 130 -27.58 21.05 -3.45
N ALA A 131 -27.45 20.30 -4.55
CA ALA A 131 -26.77 19.01 -4.54
C ALA A 131 -25.26 19.17 -4.24
N ALA A 132 -24.62 20.21 -4.76
CA ALA A 132 -23.24 20.55 -4.42
C ALA A 132 -23.10 20.95 -2.93
N ALA A 133 -24.04 21.74 -2.41
CA ALA A 133 -24.10 22.12 -0.99
C ALA A 133 -24.14 20.90 -0.07
N GLU A 134 -25.01 19.94 -0.35
CA GLU A 134 -25.09 18.69 0.40
C GLU A 134 -23.79 17.87 0.33
N LYS A 135 -23.17 17.79 -0.85
CA LYS A 135 -21.86 17.12 -1.00
C LYS A 135 -20.80 17.79 -0.12
N PHE A 136 -20.70 19.11 -0.12
CA PHE A 136 -19.72 19.83 0.69
C PHE A 136 -20.03 19.74 2.18
N ARG A 137 -21.32 19.78 2.58
CA ARG A 137 -21.75 19.55 3.96
C ARG A 137 -21.29 18.19 4.48
N LEU A 138 -21.53 17.11 3.70
CA LEU A 138 -21.08 15.76 4.05
C LEU A 138 -19.55 15.68 4.15
N GLN A 139 -18.82 16.36 3.26
CA GLN A 139 -17.36 16.42 3.34
C GLN A 139 -16.88 17.14 4.62
N ALA A 140 -17.48 18.29 4.96
CA ALA A 140 -17.17 19.01 6.18
C ALA A 140 -17.41 18.14 7.44
N GLU A 141 -18.55 17.45 7.48
CA GLU A 141 -18.90 16.52 8.57
C GLU A 141 -17.90 15.35 8.66
N GLN A 142 -17.50 14.76 7.53
CA GLN A 142 -16.50 13.69 7.51
C GLN A 142 -15.14 14.16 8.04
N PHE A 143 -14.66 15.34 7.65
CA PHE A 143 -13.40 15.87 8.16
C PHE A 143 -13.48 16.22 9.64
N ARG A 144 -14.61 16.77 10.10
CA ARG A 144 -14.87 17.03 11.51
C ARG A 144 -14.81 15.74 12.35
N GLN A 145 -15.54 14.70 11.92
CA GLN A 145 -15.54 13.40 12.59
C GLN A 145 -14.14 12.78 12.64
N ARG A 146 -13.40 12.82 11.52
CA ARG A 146 -12.01 12.33 11.49
C ARG A 146 -11.12 13.11 12.45
N ARG A 147 -11.25 14.44 12.50
CA ARG A 147 -10.47 15.30 13.42
C ARG A 147 -10.75 15.00 14.89
N GLU A 148 -12.00 14.69 15.23
CA GLU A 148 -12.40 14.29 16.58
C GLU A 148 -11.85 12.89 16.93
N ALA A 149 -11.90 11.96 15.99
CA ALA A 149 -11.41 10.59 16.15
C ALA A 149 -9.87 10.48 16.29
N ILE A 150 -9.09 11.50 15.89
CA ILE A 150 -7.62 11.50 15.98
C ILE A 150 -7.12 11.06 17.36
N GLY A 151 -7.74 11.53 18.45
CA GLY A 151 -7.29 11.21 19.80
C GLY A 151 -7.42 9.72 20.14
N GLU A 152 -8.45 9.06 19.64
CA GLU A 152 -8.63 7.61 19.81
C GLU A 152 -7.67 6.82 18.91
N GLU A 153 -7.46 7.28 17.67
CA GLU A 153 -6.49 6.67 16.76
C GLU A 153 -5.06 6.74 17.29
N VAL A 154 -4.66 7.89 17.86
CA VAL A 154 -3.34 8.07 18.49
C VAL A 154 -3.12 7.05 19.60
N LYS A 155 -4.10 6.88 20.50
CA LYS A 155 -4.02 5.88 21.59
C LYS A 155 -3.91 4.45 21.07
N LYS A 156 -4.67 4.11 20.01
CA LYS A 156 -4.58 2.80 19.35
C LYS A 156 -3.18 2.58 18.78
N LEU A 157 -2.66 3.54 18.02
CA LEU A 157 -1.33 3.46 17.42
C LEU A 157 -0.21 3.36 18.47
N GLU A 158 -0.29 4.10 19.58
CA GLU A 158 0.67 3.98 20.69
C GLU A 158 0.68 2.56 21.27
N SER A 159 -0.50 1.95 21.44
CA SER A 159 -0.61 0.57 21.93
C SER A 159 -0.04 -0.46 20.94
N GLU A 160 -0.27 -0.27 19.64
CA GLU A 160 0.29 -1.11 18.58
C GLU A 160 1.81 -0.98 18.50
N LEU A 161 2.33 0.24 18.63
CA LEU A 161 3.77 0.52 18.61
C LEU A 161 4.48 -0.14 19.80
N ALA A 162 3.84 -0.16 20.97
CA ALA A 162 4.31 -0.92 22.12
C ALA A 162 4.29 -2.43 21.86
N ALA A 163 3.24 -2.96 21.22
CA ALA A 163 3.13 -4.39 20.90
C ALA A 163 4.19 -4.86 19.89
N VAL A 164 4.42 -4.12 18.81
CA VAL A 164 5.43 -4.45 17.79
C VAL A 164 6.83 -4.53 18.41
N GLY A 165 7.13 -3.71 19.42
CA GLY A 165 8.42 -3.75 20.14
C GLY A 165 8.63 -5.00 20.99
N THR A 166 7.59 -5.78 21.27
CA THR A 166 7.65 -6.97 22.14
C THR A 166 7.63 -8.30 21.39
N ALA A 167 7.38 -8.27 20.08
CA ALA A 167 7.32 -9.48 19.27
C ALA A 167 8.72 -10.10 19.12
N SER A 168 8.98 -11.18 19.86
CA SER A 168 10.21 -11.96 19.71
C SER A 168 10.04 -12.97 18.59
N PHE A 169 11.07 -13.09 17.75
CA PHE A 169 11.21 -14.23 16.86
C PHE A 169 11.25 -15.53 17.67
N LEU A 170 10.49 -16.53 17.21
CA LEU A 170 10.58 -17.90 17.71
C LEU A 170 11.32 -18.70 16.64
N PRO A 171 12.54 -19.19 16.93
CA PRO A 171 13.31 -19.93 15.95
C PRO A 171 12.59 -21.22 15.55
N ALA A 172 12.83 -21.66 14.32
CA ALA A 172 12.39 -22.96 13.85
C ALA A 172 12.87 -24.04 14.83
N THR A 173 11.96 -24.89 15.28
CA THR A 173 12.35 -26.05 16.07
C THR A 173 13.05 -27.06 15.17
N GLU A 174 13.99 -27.84 15.72
CA GLU A 174 14.69 -28.91 14.98
C GLU A 174 13.71 -29.91 14.33
N THR A 175 12.49 -30.00 14.86
CA THR A 175 11.43 -30.89 14.38
C THR A 175 10.69 -30.40 13.14
N MET A 176 10.77 -29.12 12.77
CA MET A 176 10.07 -28.66 11.56
C MET A 176 10.65 -29.35 10.33
N THR A 177 9.90 -29.51 9.25
CA THR A 177 10.42 -30.02 7.96
C THR A 177 10.97 -28.89 7.09
N LEU A 178 11.71 -29.20 6.01
CA LEU A 178 12.16 -28.17 5.06
C LEU A 178 10.97 -27.43 4.43
N GLU A 179 9.90 -28.15 4.10
CA GLU A 179 8.67 -27.60 3.51
C GLU A 179 7.98 -26.62 4.48
N GLU A 180 7.88 -26.98 5.77
CA GLU A 180 7.27 -26.10 6.78
C GLU A 180 8.06 -24.80 6.97
N VAL A 181 9.40 -24.88 6.92
CA VAL A 181 10.25 -23.67 7.01
C VAL A 181 10.15 -22.83 5.75
N GLN A 182 10.03 -23.44 4.57
CA GLN A 182 9.78 -22.70 3.33
C GLN A 182 8.42 -22.00 3.35
N ALA A 183 7.37 -22.66 3.86
CA ALA A 183 6.05 -22.05 4.04
C ALA A 183 6.11 -20.87 5.03
N ALA A 184 6.84 -21.01 6.14
CA ALA A 184 7.05 -19.92 7.09
C ALA A 184 7.80 -18.73 6.47
N ALA A 185 8.80 -18.99 5.61
CA ALA A 185 9.53 -17.96 4.88
C ALA A 185 8.63 -17.22 3.85
N ALA A 186 7.73 -17.94 3.17
CA ALA A 186 6.78 -17.34 2.24
C ALA A 186 5.74 -16.46 2.96
N GLU A 187 5.23 -16.88 4.12
CA GLU A 187 4.35 -16.04 4.93
C GLU A 187 5.09 -14.79 5.45
N ALA A 188 6.36 -14.94 5.87
CA ALA A 188 7.20 -13.80 6.25
C ALA A 188 7.37 -12.78 5.11
N GLU A 189 7.56 -13.25 3.88
CA GLU A 189 7.68 -12.39 2.69
C GLU A 189 6.39 -11.63 2.41
N LYS A 190 5.24 -12.30 2.56
CA LYS A 190 3.93 -11.65 2.44
C LYS A 190 3.76 -10.53 3.46
N GLN A 191 4.17 -10.76 4.71
CA GLN A 191 4.13 -9.74 5.77
C GLN A 191 5.06 -8.56 5.45
N LEU A 192 6.26 -8.83 4.90
CA LEU A 192 7.17 -7.79 4.43
C LEU A 192 6.54 -6.93 3.32
N ASN A 193 5.91 -7.56 2.33
CA ASN A 193 5.25 -6.83 1.25
C ASN A 193 4.04 -6.01 1.72
N LEU A 194 3.28 -6.52 2.69
CA LEU A 194 2.21 -5.76 3.34
C LEU A 194 2.77 -4.52 4.04
N ALA A 195 3.81 -4.68 4.87
CA ALA A 195 4.43 -3.55 5.59
C ALA A 195 5.01 -2.49 4.64
N ARG A 196 5.59 -2.91 3.50
CA ARG A 196 6.02 -1.98 2.43
C ARG A 196 4.86 -1.18 1.86
N SER A 197 3.76 -1.86 1.53
CA SER A 197 2.56 -1.20 0.98
C SER A 197 1.94 -0.21 1.97
N GLU A 198 1.94 -0.52 3.26
CA GLU A 198 1.44 0.37 4.32
C GLU A 198 2.31 1.63 4.46
N ARG A 199 3.65 1.47 4.44
CA ARG A 199 4.59 2.60 4.41
C ARG A 199 4.32 3.50 3.20
N ASP A 200 4.18 2.91 2.02
CA ASP A 200 4.00 3.67 0.77
C ASP A 200 2.64 4.38 0.73
N ALA A 201 1.58 3.77 1.28
CA ALA A 201 0.28 4.39 1.43
C ALA A 201 0.33 5.62 2.35
N ILE A 202 1.10 5.58 3.44
CA ILE A 202 1.29 6.72 4.35
C ILE A 202 2.03 7.86 3.63
N ASP A 203 3.06 7.55 2.85
CA ASP A 203 3.80 8.56 2.07
C ASP A 203 2.94 9.19 0.97
N ALA A 204 2.11 8.40 0.29
CA ALA A 204 1.16 8.88 -0.71
C ALA A 204 0.10 9.81 -0.08
N GLU A 205 -0.39 9.47 1.12
CA GLU A 205 -1.31 10.32 1.87
C GLU A 205 -0.66 11.66 2.25
N VAL A 206 0.61 11.67 2.66
CA VAL A 206 1.34 12.93 2.93
C VAL A 206 1.44 13.79 1.67
N ALA A 207 1.81 13.20 0.53
CA ALA A 207 1.89 13.93 -0.74
C ALA A 207 0.52 14.51 -1.14
N LYS A 208 -0.54 13.73 -0.99
CA LYS A 208 -1.93 14.17 -1.26
C LYS A 208 -2.33 15.36 -0.39
N ARG A 209 -2.03 15.32 0.91
CA ARG A 209 -2.31 16.43 1.84
C ARG A 209 -1.56 17.70 1.48
N ASN A 210 -0.28 17.56 1.13
CA ASN A 210 0.54 18.70 0.71
C ASN A 210 -0.03 19.36 -0.55
N ALA A 211 -0.42 18.58 -1.55
CA ALA A 211 -1.06 19.09 -2.77
C ALA A 211 -2.43 19.75 -2.47
N ALA A 212 -3.23 19.15 -1.59
CA ALA A 212 -4.51 19.72 -1.17
C ALA A 212 -4.36 21.05 -0.43
N ARG A 213 -3.35 21.18 0.44
CA ARG A 213 -3.00 22.44 1.13
C ARG A 213 -2.55 23.53 0.17
N GLN A 214 -1.71 23.20 -0.82
CA GLN A 214 -1.22 24.16 -1.81
C GLN A 214 -2.35 24.82 -2.60
N THR A 215 -3.41 24.05 -2.90
CA THR A 215 -4.57 24.55 -3.66
C THR A 215 -5.69 25.08 -2.77
N ALA A 216 -5.64 24.85 -1.45
CA ALA A 216 -6.73 25.21 -0.53
C ALA A 216 -7.01 26.72 -0.49
N SER A 217 -5.97 27.56 -0.47
CA SER A 217 -6.15 29.03 -0.47
C SER A 217 -6.88 29.49 -1.73
N GLN A 218 -6.48 28.99 -2.90
CA GLN A 218 -7.11 29.34 -4.16
C GLN A 218 -8.57 28.87 -4.22
N ARG A 219 -8.84 27.63 -3.77
CA ARG A 219 -10.21 27.10 -3.66
C ARG A 219 -11.07 27.96 -2.73
N ALA A 220 -10.54 28.35 -1.57
CA ALA A 220 -11.24 29.20 -0.61
C ALA A 220 -11.52 30.58 -1.18
N GLU A 221 -10.58 31.20 -1.88
CA GLU A 221 -10.80 32.50 -2.55
C GLU A 221 -11.88 32.44 -3.63
N VAL A 222 -11.89 31.37 -4.43
CA VAL A 222 -12.93 31.17 -5.46
C VAL A 222 -14.30 30.98 -4.80
N ALA A 223 -14.39 30.14 -3.77
CA ALA A 223 -15.64 29.92 -3.04
C ALA A 223 -16.13 31.21 -2.34
N GLN A 224 -15.22 32.00 -1.76
CA GLN A 224 -15.54 33.29 -1.15
C GLN A 224 -16.09 34.28 -2.18
N LYS A 225 -15.46 34.40 -3.35
CA LYS A 225 -15.96 35.26 -4.43
C LYS A 225 -17.35 34.84 -4.92
N ARG A 226 -17.61 33.53 -5.01
CA ARG A 226 -18.95 33.01 -5.36
C ARG A 226 -19.97 33.38 -4.29
N LEU A 227 -19.61 33.24 -3.02
CA LEU A 227 -20.49 33.60 -1.90
C LEU A 227 -20.81 35.09 -1.91
N ASP A 228 -19.82 35.96 -2.12
CA ASP A 228 -20.00 37.40 -2.17
C ASP A 228 -20.86 37.81 -3.38
N ALA A 229 -20.59 37.25 -4.56
CA ALA A 229 -21.38 37.52 -5.77
C ALA A 229 -22.85 37.06 -5.61
N ALA A 230 -23.09 35.88 -5.03
CA ALA A 230 -24.43 35.39 -4.78
C ALA A 230 -25.17 36.23 -3.72
N ARG A 231 -24.45 36.73 -2.72
CA ARG A 231 -24.98 37.66 -1.71
C ARG A 231 -25.36 39.01 -2.32
N ASP A 232 -24.53 39.56 -3.20
CA ASP A 232 -24.81 40.80 -3.91
C ASP A 232 -26.01 40.64 -4.85
N ALA A 233 -26.10 39.52 -5.57
CA ALA A 233 -27.25 39.18 -6.41
C ALA A 233 -28.56 39.06 -5.59
N GLN A 234 -28.49 38.50 -4.39
CA GLN A 234 -29.64 38.41 -3.48
C GLN A 234 -30.07 39.77 -2.92
N ALA A 235 -29.12 40.68 -2.71
CA ALA A 235 -29.36 42.02 -2.17
C ALA A 235 -29.83 43.03 -3.24
N ALA A 236 -29.56 42.77 -4.51
CA ALA A 236 -30.01 43.60 -5.62
C ALA A 236 -31.54 43.69 -5.69
N ALA A 237 -32.05 44.88 -6.03
CA ALA A 237 -33.48 45.07 -6.27
C ALA A 237 -33.92 44.27 -7.51
N PRO A 238 -35.15 43.71 -7.52
CA PRO A 238 -35.70 43.05 -8.71
C PRO A 238 -35.64 44.00 -9.90
N ASP A 239 -35.21 43.50 -11.05
CA ASP A 239 -35.22 44.29 -12.27
C ASP A 239 -36.68 44.53 -12.68
N PRO A 240 -37.17 45.79 -12.69
CA PRO A 240 -38.55 46.08 -13.08
C PRO A 240 -38.84 45.78 -14.55
N ALA A 241 -37.81 45.58 -15.38
CA ALA A 241 -37.95 45.18 -16.77
C ALA A 241 -38.16 43.66 -16.95
N GLN A 242 -37.87 42.85 -15.93
CA GLN A 242 -38.03 41.40 -16.00
C GLN A 242 -39.37 40.92 -15.43
N PRO A 243 -39.95 39.83 -15.97
CA PRO A 243 -41.13 39.20 -15.39
C PRO A 243 -40.89 38.78 -13.92
N PRO A 244 -41.90 38.86 -13.06
CA PRO A 244 -41.76 38.52 -11.64
C PRO A 244 -41.31 37.06 -11.42
N GLU A 245 -41.70 36.14 -12.30
CA GLU A 245 -41.31 34.72 -12.25
C GLU A 245 -39.81 34.53 -12.48
N VAL A 246 -39.22 35.32 -13.38
CA VAL A 246 -37.77 35.31 -13.63
C VAL A 246 -37.03 35.81 -12.40
N ASN A 247 -37.47 36.96 -11.87
CA ASN A 247 -36.90 37.54 -10.64
C ASN A 247 -36.98 36.57 -9.45
N GLU A 248 -38.08 35.82 -9.29
CA GLU A 248 -38.19 34.79 -8.25
C GLU A 248 -37.21 33.62 -8.50
N SER A 249 -37.11 33.12 -9.73
CA SER A 249 -36.21 32.02 -10.06
C SER A 249 -34.74 32.35 -9.83
N LEU A 250 -34.34 33.59 -10.14
CA LEU A 250 -32.99 34.09 -9.90
C LEU A 250 -32.69 34.23 -8.41
N ARG A 251 -33.66 34.64 -7.59
CA ARG A 251 -33.51 34.68 -6.12
C ARG A 251 -33.29 33.29 -5.52
N VAL A 252 -34.03 32.29 -6.02
CA VAL A 252 -33.84 30.90 -5.57
C VAL A 252 -32.46 30.39 -5.98
N LEU A 253 -32.01 30.73 -7.19
CA LEU A 253 -30.66 30.40 -7.64
C LEU A 253 -29.57 31.05 -6.78
N SER A 254 -29.64 32.36 -6.52
CA SER A 254 -28.65 33.05 -5.68
C SER A 254 -28.62 32.49 -4.26
N GLN A 255 -29.78 32.13 -3.69
CA GLN A 255 -29.82 31.46 -2.39
C GLN A 255 -29.14 30.09 -2.42
N ALA A 256 -29.39 29.27 -3.43
CA ALA A 256 -28.73 27.96 -3.58
C ALA A 256 -27.20 28.10 -3.78
N GLU A 257 -26.75 29.08 -4.57
CA GLU A 257 -25.34 29.39 -4.77
C GLU A 257 -24.67 29.89 -3.47
N MET A 258 -25.38 30.68 -2.66
CA MET A 258 -24.88 31.08 -1.33
C MET A 258 -24.71 29.87 -0.41
N GLU A 259 -25.67 28.95 -0.38
CA GLU A 259 -25.59 27.74 0.45
C GLU A 259 -24.45 26.83 0.01
N SER A 260 -24.30 26.58 -1.29
CA SER A 260 -23.23 25.73 -1.82
C SER A 260 -21.84 26.31 -1.56
N ALA A 261 -21.64 27.61 -1.82
CA ALA A 261 -20.37 28.29 -1.57
C ALA A 261 -20.02 28.36 -0.08
N ARG A 262 -21.02 28.55 0.79
CA ARG A 262 -20.82 28.53 2.25
C ARG A 262 -20.35 27.16 2.73
N TRP A 263 -20.99 26.08 2.28
CA TRP A 263 -20.59 24.73 2.66
C TRP A 263 -19.24 24.33 2.05
N GLU A 264 -18.92 24.80 0.85
CA GLU A 264 -17.60 24.63 0.24
C GLU A 264 -16.49 25.25 1.12
N LEU A 265 -16.69 26.48 1.60
CA LEU A 265 -15.76 27.14 2.53
C LEU A 265 -15.61 26.38 3.85
N GLU A 266 -16.72 25.93 4.45
CA GLU A 266 -16.67 25.17 5.70
C GLU A 266 -15.99 23.80 5.50
N ALA A 267 -16.20 23.14 4.35
CA ALA A 267 -15.52 21.89 4.01
C ALA A 267 -14.00 22.08 3.88
N ILE A 268 -13.56 23.15 3.20
CA ILE A 268 -12.13 23.47 3.06
C ILE A 268 -11.50 23.78 4.43
N LYS A 269 -12.22 24.53 5.28
CA LYS A 269 -11.77 24.86 6.64
C LYS A 269 -11.63 23.62 7.52
N GLU A 270 -12.62 22.72 7.51
CA GLU A 270 -12.55 21.48 8.28
C GLU A 270 -11.50 20.51 7.71
N GLU A 271 -11.32 20.47 6.39
CA GLU A 271 -10.22 19.74 5.72
C GLU A 271 -8.85 20.20 6.25
N LEU A 272 -8.58 21.52 6.23
CA LEU A 272 -7.32 22.08 6.72
C LEU A 272 -7.13 21.84 8.22
N ALA A 273 -8.16 22.05 9.03
CA ALA A 273 -8.09 21.81 10.47
C ALA A 273 -7.86 20.33 10.82
N TYR A 274 -8.38 19.40 10.00
CA TYR A 274 -8.06 17.99 10.11
C TYR A 274 -6.58 17.74 9.79
N TYR A 275 -6.07 18.27 8.66
CA TYR A 275 -4.68 18.08 8.28
C TYR A 275 -3.71 18.65 9.31
N ASP A 276 -3.95 19.84 9.86
CA ASP A 276 -3.08 20.43 10.88
C ASP A 276 -2.96 19.53 12.11
N LYS A 277 -4.10 19.10 12.66
CA LYS A 277 -4.11 18.22 13.84
C LYS A 277 -3.51 16.83 13.54
N ALA A 278 -3.74 16.31 12.34
CA ALA A 278 -3.24 15.00 11.94
C ALA A 278 -1.73 15.02 11.69
N ASP A 279 -1.17 16.11 11.16
CA ASP A 279 0.25 16.25 10.88
C ASP A 279 1.06 16.43 12.18
N GLU A 280 0.47 17.06 13.20
CA GLU A 280 1.08 17.22 14.54
C GLU A 280 1.18 15.89 15.31
N SER A 281 0.13 15.07 15.28
CA SER A 281 0.00 13.93 16.20
C SER A 281 -0.13 12.56 15.54
N LEU A 282 -0.91 12.44 14.46
CA LEU A 282 -1.28 11.16 13.86
C LEU A 282 -0.23 10.65 12.86
N LEU A 283 0.18 11.48 11.90
CA LEU A 283 1.10 11.08 10.84
C LEU A 283 2.49 10.68 11.35
N PRO A 284 3.11 11.41 12.31
CA PRO A 284 4.41 11.00 12.84
C PRO A 284 4.36 9.60 13.47
N LEU A 285 3.26 9.29 14.19
CA LEU A 285 3.06 7.97 14.81
C LEU A 285 2.81 6.88 13.77
N ARG A 286 1.96 7.12 12.77
CA ARG A 286 1.73 6.15 11.68
C ARG A 286 3.01 5.83 10.93
N ARG A 287 3.81 6.86 10.59
CA ARG A 287 5.13 6.67 9.95
C ARG A 287 6.08 5.85 10.82
N ARG A 288 6.13 6.15 12.12
CA ARG A 288 6.97 5.42 13.06
C ARG A 288 6.54 3.94 13.18
N LEU A 289 5.23 3.69 13.29
CA LEU A 289 4.68 2.34 13.37
C LEU A 289 4.99 1.55 12.10
N ALA A 290 4.69 2.09 10.92
CA ALA A 290 4.96 1.43 9.63
C ALA A 290 6.46 1.17 9.44
N ALA A 291 7.33 2.11 9.82
CA ALA A 291 8.78 1.90 9.77
C ALA A 291 9.25 0.78 10.74
N GLN A 292 8.62 0.65 11.91
CA GLN A 292 8.95 -0.39 12.87
C GLN A 292 8.43 -1.77 12.42
N GLN A 293 7.20 -1.83 11.88
CA GLN A 293 6.62 -3.04 11.29
C GLN A 293 7.44 -3.52 10.10
N LEU A 294 7.85 -2.61 9.20
CA LEU A 294 8.72 -2.93 8.08
C LEU A 294 10.04 -3.55 8.56
N ARG A 295 10.75 -2.91 9.49
CA ARG A 295 11.99 -3.47 10.06
C ARG A 295 11.79 -4.83 10.72
N ALA A 296 10.69 -5.00 11.45
CA ALA A 296 10.37 -6.27 12.10
C ALA A 296 10.11 -7.38 11.06
N ALA A 297 9.35 -7.08 10.01
CA ALA A 297 9.06 -8.00 8.93
C ALA A 297 10.32 -8.35 8.10
N GLU A 298 11.16 -7.36 7.78
CA GLU A 298 12.46 -7.55 7.12
C GLU A 298 13.38 -8.48 7.93
N THR A 299 13.46 -8.24 9.24
CA THR A 299 14.28 -9.06 10.15
C THR A 299 13.77 -10.49 10.18
N LEU A 300 12.46 -10.67 10.33
CA LEU A 300 11.83 -11.98 10.41
C LEU A 300 11.97 -12.75 9.10
N TRP A 301 11.76 -12.10 7.94
CA TRP A 301 11.97 -12.71 6.63
C TRP A 301 13.44 -13.12 6.45
N THR A 302 14.39 -12.25 6.79
CA THR A 302 15.83 -12.56 6.69
C THR A 302 16.21 -13.76 7.55
N GLN A 303 15.70 -13.83 8.78
CA GLN A 303 15.92 -14.97 9.68
C GLN A 303 15.36 -16.28 9.10
N TRP A 304 14.14 -16.26 8.57
CA TRP A 304 13.57 -17.44 7.92
C TRP A 304 14.35 -17.86 6.67
N GLN A 305 14.80 -16.91 5.84
CA GLN A 305 15.64 -17.20 4.68
C GLN A 305 16.97 -17.87 5.09
N GLN A 306 17.60 -17.42 6.19
CA GLN A 306 18.81 -18.06 6.72
C GLN A 306 18.54 -19.49 7.18
N ILE A 307 17.42 -19.75 7.86
CA ILE A 307 17.05 -21.11 8.30
C ILE A 307 16.77 -22.01 7.09
N VAL A 308 16.08 -21.49 6.06
CA VAL A 308 15.86 -22.24 4.81
C VAL A 308 17.20 -22.61 4.16
N ALA A 309 18.14 -21.66 4.07
CA ALA A 309 19.45 -21.90 3.49
C ALA A 309 20.23 -22.97 4.25
N GLN A 310 20.30 -22.85 5.58
CA GLN A 310 20.97 -23.82 6.46
C GLN A 310 20.38 -25.23 6.32
N ARG A 311 19.05 -25.34 6.24
CA ARG A 311 18.37 -26.64 6.09
C ARG A 311 18.60 -27.28 4.74
N ARG A 312 18.61 -26.49 3.66
CA ARG A 312 18.95 -26.98 2.32
C ARG A 312 20.38 -27.51 2.28
N GLU A 313 21.32 -26.75 2.84
CA GLU A 313 22.71 -27.17 2.92
C GLU A 313 22.88 -28.44 3.76
N ALA A 314 22.29 -28.52 4.95
CA ALA A 314 22.35 -29.72 5.78
C ALA A 314 21.74 -30.96 5.09
N THR A 315 20.63 -30.78 4.37
CA THR A 315 19.99 -31.87 3.61
C THR A 315 20.89 -32.36 2.48
N ALA A 316 21.48 -31.43 1.72
CA ALA A 316 22.37 -31.78 0.60
C ALA A 316 23.66 -32.47 1.09
N VAL A 317 24.28 -31.96 2.18
CA VAL A 317 25.45 -32.59 2.80
C VAL A 317 25.13 -33.98 3.33
N HIS A 318 24.02 -34.13 4.06
CA HIS A 318 23.63 -35.43 4.59
C HIS A 318 23.39 -36.45 3.47
N ARG A 319 22.78 -36.03 2.35
CA ARG A 319 22.59 -36.88 1.18
C ARG A 319 23.90 -37.29 0.53
N ALA A 320 24.87 -36.37 0.40
CA ALA A 320 26.20 -36.69 -0.09
C ALA A 320 26.94 -37.69 0.82
N GLU A 321 26.83 -37.53 2.15
CA GLU A 321 27.39 -38.48 3.12
C GLU A 321 26.74 -39.87 3.02
N GLN A 322 25.41 -39.92 2.87
CA GLN A 322 24.68 -41.18 2.68
C GLN A 322 25.09 -41.86 1.37
N ALA A 323 25.21 -41.12 0.27
CA ALA A 323 25.67 -41.66 -1.01
C ALA A 323 27.07 -42.26 -0.90
N ARG A 324 28.00 -41.53 -0.25
CA ARG A 324 29.36 -42.02 0.03
C ARG A 324 29.38 -43.27 0.90
N ALA A 325 28.56 -43.33 1.94
CA ALA A 325 28.46 -44.51 2.80
C ALA A 325 27.93 -45.74 2.04
N ARG A 326 27.01 -45.54 1.07
CA ARG A 326 26.46 -46.61 0.22
C ARG A 326 27.51 -47.22 -0.71
N VAL A 327 28.44 -46.42 -1.27
CA VAL A 327 29.54 -46.93 -2.12
C VAL A 327 30.34 -48.03 -1.42
N ALA A 328 30.59 -47.88 -0.12
CA ALA A 328 31.35 -48.86 0.67
C ALA A 328 30.57 -50.14 1.00
N GLN A 329 29.22 -50.10 0.97
CA GLN A 329 28.35 -51.21 1.34
C GLN A 329 27.88 -52.03 0.12
N LEU A 330 28.01 -51.49 -1.09
CA LEU A 330 27.48 -52.09 -2.30
C LEU A 330 28.44 -53.11 -2.94
N PRO A 331 27.90 -54.15 -3.63
CA PRO A 331 28.70 -55.12 -4.38
C PRO A 331 29.52 -54.47 -5.50
N GLU A 332 30.69 -55.05 -5.80
CA GLU A 332 31.62 -54.57 -6.85
C GLU A 332 30.94 -54.20 -8.18
N PRO A 333 29.98 -54.98 -8.71
CA PRO A 333 29.37 -54.66 -10.00
C PRO A 333 28.48 -53.40 -10.01
N LEU A 334 28.06 -52.91 -8.84
CA LEU A 334 27.27 -51.68 -8.69
C LEU A 334 28.11 -50.49 -8.22
N ARG A 335 29.41 -50.69 -7.91
CA ARG A 335 30.26 -49.65 -7.33
C ARG A 335 30.43 -48.47 -8.28
N ASP A 336 30.66 -48.71 -9.57
CA ASP A 336 30.81 -47.65 -10.58
C ASP A 336 29.59 -46.70 -10.60
N LEU A 337 28.37 -47.26 -10.56
CA LEU A 337 27.14 -46.46 -10.53
C LEU A 337 26.99 -45.71 -9.20
N ALA A 338 27.43 -46.32 -8.09
CA ALA A 338 27.38 -45.69 -6.77
C ALA A 338 28.36 -44.51 -6.68
N GLU A 339 29.54 -44.64 -7.27
CA GLU A 339 30.53 -43.55 -7.37
C GLU A 339 30.00 -42.38 -8.22
N GLU A 340 29.27 -42.65 -9.30
CA GLU A 340 28.59 -41.60 -10.08
C GLU A 340 27.53 -40.85 -9.25
N VAL A 341 26.73 -41.58 -8.46
CA VAL A 341 25.71 -41.00 -7.57
C VAL A 341 26.37 -40.19 -6.45
N GLU A 342 27.43 -40.70 -5.83
CA GLU A 342 28.22 -39.96 -4.83
C GLU A 342 28.74 -38.64 -5.40
N LYS A 343 29.38 -38.71 -6.58
CA LYS A 343 29.94 -37.52 -7.24
C LYS A 343 28.87 -36.47 -7.50
N LYS A 344 27.72 -36.86 -8.06
CA LYS A 344 26.60 -35.95 -8.31
C LYS A 344 26.03 -35.35 -7.02
N ALA A 345 25.86 -36.16 -5.97
CA ALA A 345 25.39 -35.67 -4.69
C ALA A 345 26.35 -34.63 -4.07
N ALA A 346 27.66 -34.85 -4.21
CA ALA A 346 28.68 -33.89 -3.78
C ALA A 346 28.66 -32.58 -4.60
N GLU A 347 28.51 -32.68 -5.93
CA GLU A 347 28.37 -31.52 -6.82
C GLU A 347 27.13 -30.68 -6.47
N ILE A 348 26.00 -31.32 -6.18
CA ILE A 348 24.76 -30.67 -5.75
C ILE A 348 24.92 -29.98 -4.39
N ALA A 349 25.64 -30.60 -3.44
CA ALA A 349 25.93 -29.96 -2.16
C ALA A 349 26.77 -28.68 -2.33
N GLU A 350 27.79 -28.72 -3.19
CA GLU A 350 28.58 -27.54 -3.51
C GLU A 350 27.76 -26.46 -4.23
N LEU A 351 26.96 -26.85 -5.23
CA LEU A 351 26.09 -25.94 -5.98
C LEU A 351 25.05 -25.28 -5.06
N THR A 352 24.46 -26.05 -4.13
CA THR A 352 23.52 -25.52 -3.12
C THR A 352 24.16 -24.41 -2.28
N ASN A 353 25.42 -24.60 -1.86
CA ASN A 353 26.16 -23.56 -1.14
C ASN A 353 26.37 -22.31 -2.02
N ARG A 354 26.78 -22.49 -3.28
CA ARG A 354 26.96 -21.37 -4.24
C ARG A 354 25.66 -20.59 -4.48
N VAL A 355 24.54 -21.30 -4.64
CA VAL A 355 23.20 -20.70 -4.77
C VAL A 355 22.87 -19.89 -3.53
N ASN A 356 23.03 -20.47 -2.33
CA ASN A 356 22.75 -19.79 -1.07
C ASN A 356 23.60 -18.52 -0.90
N GLN A 357 24.89 -18.57 -1.23
CA GLN A 357 25.78 -17.40 -1.18
C GLN A 357 25.35 -16.29 -2.15
N THR A 358 24.99 -16.66 -3.38
CA THR A 358 24.53 -15.72 -4.41
C THR A 358 23.21 -15.07 -3.99
N HIS A 359 22.29 -15.85 -3.44
CA HIS A 359 21.02 -15.36 -2.90
C HIS A 359 21.22 -14.35 -1.76
N VAL A 360 22.17 -14.60 -0.84
CA VAL A 360 22.52 -13.64 0.22
C VAL A 360 23.10 -12.34 -0.35
N GLN A 361 23.94 -12.44 -1.40
CA GLN A 361 24.46 -11.26 -2.09
C GLN A 361 23.33 -10.46 -2.75
N LEU A 362 22.36 -11.14 -3.37
CA LEU A 362 21.19 -10.52 -3.97
C LEU A 362 20.30 -9.82 -2.97
N ALA A 363 19.98 -10.47 -1.85
CA ALA A 363 19.21 -9.84 -0.78
C ALA A 363 19.92 -8.59 -0.23
N THR A 364 21.23 -8.68 -0.01
CA THR A 364 22.04 -7.55 0.47
C THR A 364 22.07 -6.39 -0.54
N ALA A 365 22.24 -6.69 -1.83
CA ALA A 365 22.25 -5.68 -2.88
C ALA A 365 20.88 -4.99 -3.03
N LYS A 366 19.78 -5.77 -2.99
CA LYS A 366 18.40 -5.24 -3.00
C LYS A 366 18.15 -4.30 -1.81
N GLN A 367 18.57 -4.69 -0.60
CA GLN A 367 18.45 -3.82 0.59
C GLN A 367 19.26 -2.53 0.44
N GLN A 368 20.52 -2.62 -0.01
CA GLN A 368 21.35 -1.44 -0.23
C GLN A 368 20.75 -0.48 -1.26
N LEU A 369 20.14 -1.03 -2.32
CA LEU A 369 19.45 -0.23 -3.32
C LEU A 369 18.23 0.49 -2.72
N GLU A 370 17.39 -0.21 -1.96
CA GLU A 370 16.21 0.38 -1.30
C GLU A 370 16.63 1.49 -0.33
N ASP A 371 17.65 1.25 0.50
CA ASP A 371 18.20 2.24 1.42
C ASP A 371 18.72 3.48 0.68
N LEU A 372 19.44 3.29 -0.44
CA LEU A 372 19.97 4.38 -1.25
C LEU A 372 18.85 5.18 -1.94
N GLN A 373 17.82 4.51 -2.45
CA GLN A 373 16.65 5.16 -3.05
C GLN A 373 15.91 6.00 -2.00
N GLN A 374 15.71 5.47 -0.79
CA GLN A 374 15.06 6.20 0.30
C GLN A 374 15.91 7.39 0.77
N GLN A 375 17.22 7.21 0.89
CA GLN A 375 18.15 8.30 1.19
C GLN A 375 18.09 9.39 0.12
N PHE A 376 18.11 9.01 -1.16
CA PHE A 376 18.02 9.95 -2.28
C PHE A 376 16.70 10.73 -2.28
N LYS A 377 15.55 10.05 -2.09
CA LYS A 377 14.23 10.70 -1.95
C LYS A 377 14.25 11.72 -0.81
N THR A 378 14.71 11.31 0.37
CA THR A 378 14.80 12.19 1.56
C THR A 378 15.74 13.38 1.32
N THR A 379 16.88 13.16 0.65
CA THR A 379 17.83 14.20 0.27
C THR A 379 17.16 15.23 -0.65
N ARG A 380 16.44 14.75 -1.66
CA ARG A 380 15.73 15.58 -2.62
C ARG A 380 14.64 16.40 -1.96
N ASP A 381 13.81 15.79 -1.11
CA ASP A 381 12.73 16.48 -0.40
C ASP A 381 13.28 17.60 0.50
N ARG A 382 14.41 17.33 1.19
CA ARG A 382 15.10 18.35 2.01
C ARG A 382 15.68 19.48 1.17
N MET A 383 16.24 19.16 0.01
CA MET A 383 16.75 20.15 -0.94
C MET A 383 15.64 21.05 -1.47
N GLU A 384 14.47 20.49 -1.80
CA GLU A 384 13.30 21.24 -2.25
C GLU A 384 12.74 22.15 -1.14
N MET A 385 12.77 21.70 0.13
CA MET A 385 12.24 22.46 1.26
C MET A 385 13.16 23.60 1.75
N VAL A 386 14.46 23.34 1.87
CA VAL A 386 15.42 24.27 2.50
C VAL A 386 16.29 24.99 1.46
N GLY A 387 16.30 24.52 0.21
CA GLY A 387 17.21 24.99 -0.83
C GLY A 387 18.65 24.49 -0.66
N MET A 388 19.53 24.88 -1.59
CA MET A 388 20.95 24.54 -1.56
C MET A 388 21.69 25.38 -0.52
N THR A 389 21.80 24.87 0.71
CA THR A 389 22.57 25.50 1.80
C THR A 389 23.95 24.87 1.97
N GLY A 390 24.91 25.58 2.58
CA GLY A 390 26.26 25.06 2.84
C GLY A 390 26.28 23.80 3.71
N ALA A 391 25.35 23.69 4.66
CA ALA A 391 25.16 22.50 5.49
C ALA A 391 24.69 21.29 4.66
N LEU A 392 23.77 21.50 3.72
CA LEU A 392 23.33 20.45 2.79
C LEU A 392 24.49 19.99 1.89
N GLY A 393 25.33 20.92 1.42
CA GLY A 393 26.53 20.60 0.66
C GLY A 393 27.54 19.72 1.42
N LEU A 394 27.74 19.96 2.71
CA LEU A 394 28.59 19.11 3.56
C LEU A 394 27.99 17.71 3.72
N TRP A 395 26.68 17.63 3.93
CA TRP A 395 25.97 16.36 4.07
C TRP A 395 25.98 15.53 2.77
N LEU A 396 25.82 16.16 1.60
CA LEU A 396 25.94 15.49 0.29
C LEU A 396 27.34 14.90 0.07
N ARG A 397 28.41 15.58 0.51
CA ARG A 397 29.77 15.02 0.45
C ARG A 397 29.91 13.81 1.37
N ALA A 398 29.33 13.86 2.57
CA ALA A 398 29.31 12.73 3.50
C ALA A 398 28.49 11.54 2.97
N GLN A 399 27.39 11.79 2.23
CA GLN A 399 26.66 10.74 1.52
C GLN A 399 27.51 10.15 0.39
N ARG A 400 28.14 11.01 -0.43
CA ARG A 400 29.02 10.56 -1.52
C ARG A 400 30.15 9.65 -1.03
N SER A 401 30.75 9.93 0.13
CA SER A 401 31.79 9.08 0.71
C SER A 401 31.28 7.72 1.23
N LYS A 402 29.97 7.55 1.42
CA LYS A 402 29.34 6.29 1.84
C LYS A 402 28.86 5.43 0.67
N LEU A 403 28.88 5.96 -0.55
CA LEU A 403 28.45 5.21 -1.73
C LEU A 403 29.47 4.12 -2.06
N PRO A 404 29.03 2.94 -2.54
CA PRO A 404 29.92 1.90 -3.00
C PRO A 404 30.81 2.39 -4.14
N GLU A 405 32.05 1.89 -4.20
CA GLU A 405 32.96 2.21 -5.28
C GLU A 405 32.51 1.60 -6.61
N THR A 406 32.21 2.45 -7.59
CA THR A 406 31.69 2.03 -8.91
C THR A 406 32.62 1.06 -9.63
N HIS A 407 33.94 1.21 -9.50
CA HIS A 407 34.90 0.30 -10.13
C HIS A 407 34.76 -1.14 -9.63
N THR A 408 34.57 -1.33 -8.32
CA THR A 408 34.39 -2.67 -7.73
C THR A 408 33.09 -3.31 -8.19
N LEU A 409 32.02 -2.51 -8.38
CA LEU A 409 30.74 -2.99 -8.92
C LEU A 409 30.90 -3.47 -10.37
N TRP A 410 31.60 -2.70 -11.21
CA TRP A 410 31.88 -3.10 -12.60
C TRP A 410 32.69 -4.40 -12.70
N GLN A 411 33.67 -4.60 -11.82
CA GLN A 411 34.41 -5.87 -11.76
C GLN A 411 33.51 -7.05 -11.39
N ARG A 412 32.61 -6.86 -10.41
CA ARG A 412 31.63 -7.88 -10.01
C ARG A 412 30.66 -8.22 -11.14
N ILE A 413 30.13 -7.20 -11.85
CA ILE A 413 29.27 -7.37 -13.03
C ILE A 413 29.97 -8.22 -14.09
N ARG A 414 31.21 -7.90 -14.46
CA ARG A 414 31.96 -8.68 -15.46
C ARG A 414 32.13 -10.14 -15.07
N LYS A 415 32.47 -10.40 -13.80
CA LYS A 415 32.58 -11.76 -13.28
C LYS A 415 31.23 -12.50 -13.34
N ARG A 416 30.14 -11.85 -12.93
CA ARG A 416 28.79 -12.44 -13.04
C ARG A 416 28.41 -12.75 -14.47
N GLN A 417 28.74 -11.90 -15.43
CA GLN A 417 28.46 -12.17 -16.85
C GLN A 417 29.18 -13.42 -17.37
N GLU A 418 30.38 -13.71 -16.86
CA GLU A 418 31.10 -14.96 -17.12
C GLU A 418 30.41 -16.16 -16.46
N ASP A 419 30.02 -16.02 -15.19
CA ASP A 419 29.28 -17.04 -14.44
C ASP A 419 27.92 -17.36 -15.11
N ILE A 420 27.20 -16.33 -15.60
CA ILE A 420 25.93 -16.45 -16.33
C ILE A 420 26.12 -17.27 -17.60
N ARG A 421 27.11 -16.93 -18.43
CA ARG A 421 27.38 -17.67 -19.69
C ARG A 421 27.74 -19.12 -19.42
N THR A 422 28.59 -19.34 -18.42
CA THR A 422 29.00 -20.69 -18.02
C THR A 422 27.80 -21.50 -17.55
N THR A 423 26.95 -20.91 -16.71
CA THR A 423 25.74 -21.56 -16.18
C THR A 423 24.70 -21.83 -17.28
N GLN A 424 24.53 -20.91 -18.23
CA GLN A 424 23.67 -21.13 -19.40
C GLN A 424 24.14 -22.30 -20.23
N TRP A 425 25.46 -22.42 -20.46
CA TRP A 425 26.04 -23.53 -21.18
C TRP A 425 25.83 -24.86 -20.44
N THR A 426 26.14 -24.92 -19.13
CA THR A 426 25.94 -26.14 -18.34
C THR A 426 24.47 -26.56 -18.29
N LEU A 427 23.53 -25.60 -18.23
CA LEU A 427 22.10 -25.92 -18.30
C LEU A 427 21.70 -26.56 -19.64
N LEU A 428 22.26 -26.11 -20.75
CA LEU A 428 22.04 -26.74 -22.05
C LEU A 428 22.56 -28.17 -22.07
N GLU A 429 23.80 -28.39 -21.59
CA GLU A 429 24.40 -29.73 -21.49
C GLU A 429 23.56 -30.67 -20.59
N LEU A 430 23.12 -30.19 -19.43
CA LEU A 430 22.29 -30.97 -18.50
C LEU A 430 20.89 -31.24 -19.07
N SER A 431 20.29 -30.29 -19.78
CA SER A 431 19.00 -30.47 -20.47
C SER A 431 19.10 -31.50 -21.60
N ASP A 432 20.19 -31.47 -22.37
CA ASP A 432 20.47 -32.47 -23.41
C ASP A 432 20.69 -33.85 -22.78
N ALA A 433 21.46 -33.92 -21.68
CA ALA A 433 21.67 -35.15 -20.93
C ALA A 433 20.35 -35.72 -20.39
N HIS A 434 19.50 -34.87 -19.79
CA HIS A 434 18.19 -35.25 -19.28
C HIS A 434 17.27 -35.76 -20.40
N THR A 435 17.28 -35.14 -21.57
CA THR A 435 16.48 -35.61 -22.74
C THR A 435 16.97 -36.97 -23.27
N GLN A 436 18.26 -37.27 -23.09
CA GLN A 436 18.87 -38.54 -23.48
C GLN A 436 18.70 -39.64 -22.43
N VAL A 437 18.21 -39.33 -21.22
CA VAL A 437 17.95 -40.33 -20.17
C VAL A 437 16.89 -41.32 -20.67
N PRO A 438 17.22 -42.62 -20.79
CA PRO A 438 16.23 -43.64 -21.12
C PRO A 438 15.18 -43.79 -20.01
N PRO A 439 13.99 -44.30 -20.32
CA PRO A 439 13.04 -44.72 -19.29
C PRO A 439 13.70 -45.69 -18.30
N LEU A 440 13.41 -45.55 -17.01
CA LEU A 440 14.04 -46.31 -15.92
C LEU A 440 14.10 -47.82 -16.19
N GLU A 441 13.00 -48.43 -16.65
CA GLU A 441 12.93 -49.87 -16.91
C GLU A 441 13.83 -50.32 -18.07
N GLU A 442 14.07 -49.46 -19.06
CA GLU A 442 15.01 -49.74 -20.15
C GLU A 442 16.46 -49.71 -19.64
N GLU A 443 16.78 -48.76 -18.77
CA GLU A 443 18.12 -48.66 -18.19
C GLU A 443 18.40 -49.82 -17.21
N VAL A 444 17.42 -50.18 -16.37
CA VAL A 444 17.48 -51.38 -15.53
C VAL A 444 17.69 -52.64 -16.39
N SER A 445 17.02 -52.74 -17.54
CA SER A 445 17.19 -53.88 -18.45
C SER A 445 18.58 -53.94 -19.09
N ARG A 446 19.17 -52.78 -19.42
CA ARG A 446 20.56 -52.69 -19.92
C ARG A 446 21.56 -53.12 -18.86
N TRP A 447 21.40 -52.63 -17.63
CA TRP A 447 22.23 -53.02 -16.49
C TRP A 447 22.06 -54.51 -16.15
N ARG A 448 20.84 -55.04 -16.15
CA ARG A 448 20.57 -56.48 -15.99
C ARG A 448 21.36 -57.30 -17.01
N THR A 449 21.35 -56.92 -18.29
CA THR A 449 22.07 -57.63 -19.35
C THR A 449 23.60 -57.59 -19.15
N ARG A 450 24.13 -56.47 -18.66
CA ARG A 450 25.56 -56.28 -18.34
C ARG A 450 26.00 -57.04 -17.09
N LEU A 451 25.11 -57.16 -16.10
CA LEU A 451 25.38 -57.71 -14.77
C LEU A 451 25.09 -59.22 -14.64
N LEU A 452 24.14 -59.76 -15.42
CA LEU A 452 23.79 -61.20 -15.41
C LEU A 452 24.99 -62.16 -15.55
N PRO A 453 26.05 -61.84 -16.33
CA PRO A 453 27.24 -62.68 -16.42
C PRO A 453 28.18 -62.61 -15.20
N ARG A 454 28.00 -61.64 -14.30
CA ARG A 454 28.92 -61.29 -13.22
C ARG A 454 28.34 -61.47 -11.82
N ILE A 455 27.03 -61.72 -11.70
CA ILE A 455 26.31 -61.86 -10.43
C ILE A 455 25.74 -63.28 -10.34
N ASP A 456 25.93 -63.94 -9.20
CA ASP A 456 25.27 -65.23 -8.90
C ASP A 456 23.74 -65.05 -8.87
N LYS A 457 23.01 -66.01 -9.48
CA LYS A 457 21.56 -65.94 -9.67
C LYS A 457 20.72 -65.80 -8.39
N ASP A 458 21.34 -65.89 -7.22
CA ASP A 458 20.70 -66.03 -5.90
C ASP A 458 20.59 -64.73 -5.08
N HIS A 459 20.95 -63.56 -5.62
CA HIS A 459 20.84 -62.27 -4.91
C HIS A 459 19.71 -61.36 -5.45
N PRO A 460 18.43 -61.56 -5.12
CA PRO A 460 17.34 -60.71 -5.64
C PRO A 460 17.42 -59.24 -5.23
N GLU A 461 18.20 -58.91 -4.19
CA GLU A 461 18.34 -57.55 -3.64
C GLU A 461 19.12 -56.58 -4.55
N TRP A 462 19.93 -57.08 -5.49
CA TRP A 462 20.72 -56.19 -6.38
C TRP A 462 19.84 -55.40 -7.35
N GLU A 463 18.71 -55.96 -7.79
CA GLU A 463 17.81 -55.25 -8.70
C GLU A 463 17.09 -54.10 -8.00
N THR A 464 16.69 -54.31 -6.73
CA THR A 464 16.10 -53.25 -5.90
C THR A 464 17.10 -52.12 -5.68
N ASN A 465 18.33 -52.45 -5.26
CA ASN A 465 19.38 -51.44 -5.07
C ASN A 465 19.72 -50.69 -6.36
N LEU A 466 19.76 -51.38 -7.50
CA LEU A 466 19.98 -50.77 -8.81
C LEU A 466 18.86 -49.78 -9.17
N ARG A 467 17.59 -50.17 -8.99
CA ARG A 467 16.44 -49.30 -9.24
C ARG A 467 16.49 -48.06 -8.35
N GLU A 468 16.80 -48.23 -7.07
CA GLU A 468 16.95 -47.12 -6.12
C GLU A 468 18.08 -46.15 -6.55
N MET A 469 19.24 -46.67 -6.93
CA MET A 469 20.37 -45.84 -7.37
C MET A 469 20.11 -45.12 -8.69
N LEU A 470 19.47 -45.76 -9.66
CA LEU A 470 19.09 -45.11 -10.91
C LEU A 470 18.04 -44.03 -10.69
N ASN A 471 17.03 -44.29 -9.86
CA ASN A 471 16.06 -43.27 -9.45
C ASN A 471 16.74 -42.10 -8.74
N GLU A 472 17.67 -42.38 -7.83
CA GLU A 472 18.44 -41.34 -7.15
C GLU A 472 19.28 -40.54 -8.14
N LYS A 473 19.98 -41.19 -9.07
CA LYS A 473 20.77 -40.54 -10.13
C LYS A 473 19.92 -39.59 -10.98
N PHE A 474 18.75 -40.04 -11.42
CA PHE A 474 17.84 -39.19 -12.21
C PHE A 474 17.28 -38.04 -11.38
N GLY A 475 16.87 -38.31 -10.13
CA GLY A 475 16.41 -37.26 -9.23
C GLY A 475 17.49 -36.21 -8.91
N LEU A 476 18.76 -36.62 -8.80
CA LEU A 476 19.89 -35.70 -8.65
C LEU A 476 20.08 -34.86 -9.92
N LEU A 477 19.95 -35.43 -11.12
CA LEU A 477 20.03 -34.67 -12.37
C LEU A 477 18.94 -33.58 -12.46
N ASP A 478 17.70 -33.93 -12.09
CA ASP A 478 16.58 -32.97 -12.05
C ASP A 478 16.85 -31.84 -11.06
N GLU A 479 17.35 -32.19 -9.87
CA GLU A 479 17.72 -31.23 -8.84
C GLU A 479 18.87 -30.32 -9.28
N GLU A 480 19.89 -30.87 -9.95
CA GLU A 480 21.03 -30.13 -10.50
C GLU A 480 20.55 -29.09 -11.54
N ILE A 481 19.65 -29.47 -12.44
CA ILE A 481 19.02 -28.57 -13.42
C ILE A 481 18.23 -27.45 -12.70
N GLN A 482 17.41 -27.80 -11.71
CA GLN A 482 16.63 -26.82 -10.96
C GLN A 482 17.52 -25.83 -10.19
N LEU A 483 18.60 -26.30 -9.58
CA LEU A 483 19.56 -25.46 -8.84
C LEU A 483 20.32 -24.52 -9.79
N HIS A 484 20.79 -25.00 -10.94
CA HIS A 484 21.43 -24.14 -11.93
C HIS A 484 20.46 -23.10 -12.50
N SER A 485 19.21 -23.48 -12.77
CA SER A 485 18.16 -22.55 -13.22
C SER A 485 17.91 -21.45 -12.19
N ARG A 486 17.80 -21.82 -10.91
CA ARG A 486 17.67 -20.86 -9.82
C ARG A 486 18.91 -19.97 -9.68
N TRP A 487 20.10 -20.55 -9.72
CA TRP A 487 21.34 -19.78 -9.61
C TRP A 487 21.48 -18.78 -10.76
N LEU A 488 21.12 -19.19 -11.98
CA LEU A 488 21.07 -18.31 -13.14
C LEU A 488 20.12 -17.14 -12.92
N ASN A 489 18.91 -17.39 -12.42
CA ASN A 489 17.96 -16.32 -12.10
C ASN A 489 18.52 -15.35 -11.06
N ASP A 490 19.11 -15.87 -9.98
CA ASP A 490 19.72 -15.03 -8.94
C ASP A 490 20.91 -14.21 -9.49
N LEU A 491 21.71 -14.77 -10.39
CA LEU A 491 22.82 -14.08 -11.05
C LEU A 491 22.34 -12.98 -11.99
N VAL A 492 21.29 -13.24 -12.78
CA VAL A 492 20.69 -12.27 -13.71
C VAL A 492 20.02 -11.13 -12.94
N ASP A 493 19.31 -11.44 -11.87
CA ASP A 493 18.71 -10.43 -10.97
C ASP A 493 19.76 -9.53 -10.31
N LEU A 494 20.98 -10.05 -10.10
CA LEU A 494 22.08 -9.35 -9.48
C LEU A 494 22.87 -8.49 -10.48
N ASP A 495 22.85 -8.83 -11.77
CA ASP A 495 23.52 -8.10 -12.86
C ASP A 495 22.83 -6.77 -13.17
#